data_AF-A0A177CH56-F1
#
_entry.id   AF-A0A177CH56-F1
#
_cell.length_a   1.000
_cell.length_b   1.000
_cell.length_c   1.000
_cell.angle_alpha   90.00
_cell.angle_beta   90.00
_cell.angle_gamma   90.00
#
_symmetry.space_group_name_H-M   'P 1'
#
loop_
_entity.id
_entity.type
_entity.pdbx_description
1 polymer ?
#
loop_
_entity_poly.entity_id
_entity_poly.type
_entity_poly.pdbx_seq_one_letter_code
_entity_poly.pdbx_strand_id
1 'polypeptide(L)'
;MKAFLLLSLLGAFTLAQTTTSICRCPQVKCPSSNAVELCQCLNSRETMCHKACPMYKPTYMPCPINPPTPWPTPSPTPEVQAEPTCTCEPGFCIQMWPQSCYCGNAQKQRCFEKCGGVQPELQECPPMETPSIVARTVETHPPKPTNVHKPCGGGRGNYRECDHGEVCIKDPYKDGCGPACDQVGICVKDKLCGGFAGFPCEVKGQVCQDDPRDDCDPLNHGYDCGGLCVWPLSLRHDYGEGY
;
A
#
# COMPACT_ATOMS: atom_id res chain seq x y z
N MET A 1 38.70 -73.07 -4.00
CA MET A 1 38.58 -72.88 -5.46
C MET A 1 37.11 -73.02 -5.86
N LYS A 2 36.59 -72.08 -6.66
CA LYS A 2 35.29 -72.04 -7.39
C LYS A 2 34.04 -71.89 -6.49
N ALA A 3 33.45 -70.71 -6.30
CA ALA A 3 32.71 -69.85 -7.26
C ALA A 3 31.56 -70.59 -7.95
N PHE A 4 30.31 -70.26 -7.61
CA PHE A 4 29.21 -70.06 -8.55
C PHE A 4 28.12 -69.15 -7.95
N LEU A 5 27.88 -68.06 -8.68
CA LEU A 5 26.77 -67.11 -8.56
C LEU A 5 25.42 -67.81 -8.70
N LEU A 6 24.41 -67.37 -7.92
CA LEU A 6 23.01 -67.37 -8.37
C LEU A 6 22.27 -66.19 -7.74
N LEU A 7 22.15 -65.15 -8.58
CA LEU A 7 21.35 -63.95 -8.42
C LEU A 7 19.88 -64.35 -8.65
N SER A 8 18.99 -64.13 -7.67
CA SER A 8 17.54 -64.28 -7.85
C SER A 8 16.86 -62.95 -7.57
N LEU A 9 16.33 -62.37 -8.64
CA LEU A 9 15.62 -61.10 -8.71
C LEU A 9 14.45 -61.04 -7.72
N LEU A 10 14.57 -60.19 -6.70
CA LEU A 10 13.41 -59.62 -6.00
C LEU A 10 12.91 -58.44 -6.85
N GLY A 11 11.85 -58.69 -7.62
CA GLY A 11 11.12 -57.65 -8.33
C GLY A 11 10.57 -56.64 -7.32
N ALA A 12 11.08 -55.42 -7.38
CA ALA A 12 10.51 -54.29 -6.69
C ALA A 12 9.15 -53.98 -7.33
N PHE A 13 8.06 -54.43 -6.71
CA PHE A 13 6.75 -53.84 -6.92
C PHE A 13 6.81 -52.41 -6.35
N THR A 14 7.16 -51.45 -7.19
CA THR A 14 6.85 -50.05 -6.94
C THR A 14 5.34 -49.90 -7.03
N LEU A 15 4.66 -50.03 -5.90
CA LEU A 15 3.34 -49.44 -5.74
C LEU A 15 3.52 -47.94 -5.96
N ALA A 16 3.21 -47.50 -7.18
CA ALA A 16 2.93 -46.10 -7.47
C ALA A 16 1.73 -45.74 -6.59
N GLN A 17 2.01 -45.20 -5.41
CA GLN A 17 1.02 -44.54 -4.60
C GLN A 17 0.58 -43.33 -5.42
N THR A 18 -0.52 -43.47 -6.15
CA THR A 18 -1.34 -42.35 -6.55
C THR A 18 -1.78 -41.67 -5.26
N THR A 19 -0.99 -40.70 -4.81
CA THR A 19 -1.36 -39.78 -3.75
C THR A 19 -2.53 -38.95 -4.28
N THR A 20 -3.73 -39.49 -4.19
CA THR A 20 -4.93 -38.66 -4.07
C THR A 20 -4.75 -37.88 -2.78
N SER A 21 -4.15 -36.71 -2.91
CA SER A 21 -4.01 -35.72 -1.85
C SER A 21 -5.41 -35.36 -1.38
N ILE A 22 -5.87 -36.02 -0.32
CA ILE A 22 -7.08 -35.62 0.38
C ILE A 22 -6.76 -34.28 1.02
N CYS A 23 -7.02 -33.21 0.28
CA CYS A 23 -6.74 -31.88 0.74
C CYS A 23 -7.68 -31.55 1.90
N ARG A 24 -7.12 -31.29 3.08
CA ARG A 24 -7.87 -31.10 4.31
C ARG A 24 -7.78 -29.64 4.72
N CYS A 25 -8.92 -28.96 4.69
CA CYS A 25 -8.96 -27.55 5.03
C CYS A 25 -8.81 -27.30 6.54
N PRO A 26 -8.09 -26.23 6.91
CA PRO A 26 -7.91 -25.86 8.31
C PRO A 26 -9.26 -25.54 8.96
N GLN A 27 -9.46 -26.07 10.17
CA GLN A 27 -10.65 -25.78 10.96
C GLN A 27 -10.44 -24.46 11.70
N VAL A 28 -11.37 -23.52 11.54
CA VAL A 28 -11.36 -22.24 12.26
C VAL A 28 -12.55 -22.18 13.20
N LYS A 29 -12.34 -21.65 14.40
CA LYS A 29 -13.43 -21.36 15.34
C LYS A 29 -13.92 -19.95 15.05
N CYS A 30 -15.14 -19.83 14.54
CA CYS A 30 -15.77 -18.53 14.33
C CYS A 30 -16.62 -18.12 15.53
N PRO A 31 -16.60 -16.84 15.92
CA PRO A 31 -17.48 -16.33 16.97
C PRO A 31 -18.93 -16.40 16.50
N SER A 32 -19.84 -16.84 17.37
CA SER A 32 -21.28 -16.99 17.05
C SER A 32 -22.15 -15.83 17.55
N SER A 33 -21.58 -14.88 18.28
CA SER A 33 -22.31 -13.79 18.94
C SER A 33 -22.60 -12.58 18.06
N ASN A 34 -21.83 -12.38 16.98
CA ASN A 34 -21.99 -11.26 16.05
C ASN A 34 -22.08 -11.79 14.62
N ALA A 35 -23.18 -11.47 13.93
CA ALA A 35 -23.44 -11.96 12.57
C ALA A 35 -22.43 -11.43 11.53
N VAL A 36 -21.88 -10.23 11.74
CA VAL A 36 -20.84 -9.64 10.88
C VAL A 36 -19.53 -10.38 11.06
N GLU A 37 -19.07 -10.54 12.31
CA GLU A 37 -17.82 -11.25 12.63
C GLU A 37 -17.89 -12.72 12.25
N LEU A 38 -19.04 -13.38 12.47
CA LEU A 38 -19.26 -14.75 12.04
C LEU A 38 -19.10 -14.88 10.52
N CYS A 39 -19.75 -13.99 9.76
CA CYS A 39 -19.66 -14.01 8.30
C CYS A 39 -18.24 -13.74 7.80
N GLN A 40 -17.56 -12.74 8.37
CA GLN A 40 -16.18 -12.43 8.01
C GLN A 40 -15.26 -13.61 8.31
N CYS A 41 -15.42 -14.27 9.46
CA CYS A 41 -14.64 -15.45 9.81
C CYS A 41 -14.89 -16.62 8.86
N LEU A 42 -16.14 -16.87 8.48
CA LEU A 42 -16.47 -17.90 7.50
C LEU A 42 -15.84 -17.61 6.14
N ASN A 43 -15.87 -16.36 5.66
CA ASN A 43 -15.21 -15.99 4.40
C ASN A 43 -13.68 -16.14 4.48
N SER A 44 -13.05 -15.78 5.60
CA SER A 44 -11.63 -16.01 5.82
C SER A 44 -11.25 -17.50 5.80
N ARG A 45 -12.13 -18.39 6.32
CA ARG A 45 -11.96 -19.84 6.23
C ARG A 45 -11.89 -20.32 4.79
N GLU A 46 -12.78 -19.81 3.93
CA GLU A 46 -12.83 -20.18 2.51
C GLU A 46 -11.53 -19.79 1.80
N THR A 47 -11.01 -18.59 2.08
CA THR A 47 -9.71 -18.15 1.56
C THR A 47 -8.56 -19.03 2.04
N MET A 48 -8.53 -19.38 3.34
CA MET A 48 -7.50 -20.27 3.88
C MET A 48 -7.57 -21.68 3.27
N CYS A 49 -8.77 -22.19 3.07
CA CYS A 49 -9.01 -23.48 2.43
C CYS A 49 -8.55 -23.47 0.96
N HIS A 50 -8.80 -22.40 0.21
CA HIS A 50 -8.28 -22.25 -1.15
C HIS A 50 -6.75 -22.16 -1.20
N LYS A 51 -6.13 -21.45 -0.25
CA LYS A 51 -4.66 -21.38 -0.14
C LYS A 51 -4.05 -22.75 0.15
N ALA A 52 -4.64 -23.51 1.06
CA ALA A 52 -4.19 -24.87 1.38
C ALA A 52 -4.51 -25.88 0.27
N CYS A 53 -5.60 -25.65 -0.46
CA CYS A 53 -6.14 -26.51 -1.51
C CYS A 53 -6.38 -25.69 -2.78
N PRO A 54 -5.40 -25.55 -3.68
CA PRO A 54 -5.54 -24.72 -4.88
C PRO A 54 -6.70 -25.12 -5.79
N MET A 55 -7.11 -26.40 -5.74
CA MET A 55 -8.24 -26.95 -6.48
C MET A 55 -9.60 -26.71 -5.78
N TYR A 56 -9.60 -26.31 -4.51
CA TYR A 56 -10.81 -25.96 -3.78
C TYR A 56 -11.33 -24.62 -4.27
N LYS A 57 -12.61 -24.55 -4.63
CA LYS A 57 -13.26 -23.31 -5.06
C LYS A 57 -13.94 -22.63 -3.86
N PRO A 58 -13.43 -21.50 -3.34
CA PRO A 58 -14.02 -20.83 -2.19
C PRO A 58 -15.40 -20.27 -2.51
N THR A 59 -16.32 -20.37 -1.54
CA THR A 59 -17.69 -19.86 -1.66
C THR A 59 -17.90 -18.73 -0.66
N TYR A 60 -17.82 -17.48 -1.14
CA TYR A 60 -18.00 -16.30 -0.29
C TYR A 60 -19.46 -15.92 -0.15
N MET A 61 -19.86 -15.55 1.08
CA MET A 61 -21.19 -15.03 1.38
C MET A 61 -21.12 -13.52 1.60
N PRO A 62 -22.11 -12.75 1.14
CA PRO A 62 -22.17 -11.32 1.42
C PRO A 62 -22.44 -11.11 2.92
N CYS A 63 -21.53 -10.42 3.60
CA CYS A 63 -21.70 -10.14 5.02
C CYS A 63 -22.64 -8.94 5.24
N PRO A 64 -23.47 -8.98 6.29
CA PRO A 64 -24.26 -7.82 6.67
C PRO A 64 -23.33 -6.65 6.98
N ILE A 65 -23.66 -5.47 6.46
CA ILE A 65 -23.03 -4.22 6.88
C ILE A 65 -23.61 -3.85 8.24
N ASN A 66 -22.77 -3.55 9.21
CA ASN A 66 -23.26 -2.93 10.44
C ASN A 66 -24.00 -1.64 10.04
N PRO A 67 -25.18 -1.37 10.62
CA PRO A 67 -25.80 -0.06 10.47
C PRO A 67 -24.78 0.99 10.92
N PRO A 68 -24.66 2.13 10.22
CA PRO A 68 -23.76 3.18 10.63
C PRO A 68 -24.08 3.53 12.07
N THR A 69 -23.10 3.35 12.96
CA THR A 69 -23.20 3.80 14.34
C THR A 69 -23.59 5.28 14.29
N PRO A 70 -24.67 5.71 14.96
CA PRO A 70 -24.99 7.12 15.03
C PRO A 70 -23.76 7.84 15.56
N TRP A 71 -23.29 8.81 14.78
CA TRP A 71 -22.14 9.63 15.13
C TRP A 71 -22.39 10.24 16.51
N PRO A 72 -21.41 10.24 17.43
CA PRO A 72 -21.57 10.96 18.68
C PRO A 72 -21.88 12.42 18.35
N THR A 73 -23.03 12.90 18.83
CA THR A 73 -23.43 14.29 18.75
C THR A 73 -22.32 15.14 19.37
N PRO A 74 -21.77 16.16 18.69
CA PRO A 74 -20.80 17.05 19.31
C PRO A 74 -21.48 17.72 20.52
N SER A 75 -20.95 17.43 21.70
CA SER A 75 -21.28 18.13 22.94
C SER A 75 -21.05 19.63 22.74
N PRO A 76 -21.87 20.53 23.33
CA PRO A 76 -21.66 21.96 23.20
C PRO A 76 -20.23 22.31 23.62
N THR A 77 -19.48 22.84 22.67
CA THR A 77 -18.16 23.41 22.87
C THR A 77 -18.24 24.45 24.00
N PRO A 78 -17.41 24.36 25.05
CA PRO A 78 -17.26 25.45 25.98
C PRO A 78 -16.80 26.68 25.21
N GLU A 79 -17.53 27.78 25.37
CA GLU A 79 -17.18 29.09 24.85
C GLU A 79 -15.83 29.50 25.45
N VAL A 80 -14.75 29.25 24.70
CA VAL A 80 -13.40 29.63 25.08
C VAL A 80 -13.35 31.14 25.05
N GLN A 81 -13.25 31.72 26.25
CA GLN A 81 -13.02 33.14 26.45
C GLN A 81 -11.77 33.54 25.68
N ALA A 82 -11.93 34.50 24.78
CA ALA A 82 -10.85 35.07 24.00
C ALA A 82 -9.80 35.70 24.93
N GLU A 83 -8.67 35.01 25.12
CA GLU A 83 -7.46 35.64 25.63
C GLU A 83 -6.84 36.48 24.50
N PRO A 84 -6.57 37.78 24.72
CA PRO A 84 -6.19 38.72 23.66
C PRO A 84 -4.67 38.67 23.38
N THR A 85 -4.12 37.50 23.02
CA THR A 85 -2.68 37.40 22.72
C THR A 85 -2.31 36.45 21.58
N CYS A 86 -3.24 36.01 20.73
CA CYS A 86 -2.84 35.23 19.54
C CYS A 86 -2.25 36.16 18.47
N THR A 87 -0.99 36.56 18.68
CA THR A 87 -0.21 37.39 17.76
C THR A 87 0.46 36.48 16.75
N CYS A 88 0.09 36.61 15.48
CA CYS A 88 0.79 35.94 14.40
C CYS A 88 2.05 36.72 14.04
N GLU A 89 3.21 36.13 14.24
CA GLU A 89 4.45 36.71 13.75
C GLU A 89 4.47 36.69 12.21
N PRO A 90 4.86 37.80 11.57
CA PRO A 90 4.99 37.83 10.12
C PRO A 90 6.12 36.88 9.69
N GLY A 91 5.76 35.85 8.92
CA GLY A 91 6.74 34.96 8.32
C GLY A 91 7.49 35.64 7.17
N PHE A 92 8.83 35.60 7.21
CA PHE A 92 9.66 36.14 6.14
C PHE A 92 9.72 35.19 4.94
N CYS A 93 9.21 35.65 3.80
CA CYS A 93 9.23 34.92 2.54
C CYS A 93 10.37 35.42 1.65
N ILE A 94 11.57 34.88 1.86
CA ILE A 94 12.80 35.30 1.15
C ILE A 94 12.91 34.75 -0.29
N GLN A 95 11.94 33.96 -0.74
CA GLN A 95 11.96 33.39 -2.09
C GLN A 95 11.63 34.46 -3.14
N MET A 96 12.08 34.27 -4.38
CA MET A 96 11.66 35.15 -5.48
C MET A 96 10.23 34.84 -5.93
N TRP A 97 9.57 35.82 -6.54
CA TRP A 97 8.26 35.60 -7.18
C TRP A 97 8.36 34.52 -8.27
N PRO A 98 7.40 33.56 -8.38
CA PRO A 98 6.12 33.46 -7.67
C PRO A 98 6.18 32.74 -6.32
N GLN A 99 7.33 32.17 -5.92
CA GLN A 99 7.46 31.37 -4.69
C GLN A 99 7.16 32.17 -3.41
N SER A 100 7.50 33.47 -3.38
CA SER A 100 7.16 34.34 -2.24
C SER A 100 5.65 34.49 -2.02
N CYS A 101 4.84 34.45 -3.08
CA CYS A 101 3.38 34.51 -2.98
C CYS A 101 2.83 33.30 -2.24
N TYR A 102 3.26 32.11 -2.65
CA TYR A 102 2.85 30.86 -2.02
C TYR A 102 3.29 30.79 -0.55
N CYS A 103 4.52 31.23 -0.26
CA CYS A 103 4.99 31.36 1.11
C CYS A 103 4.11 32.32 1.94
N GLY A 104 3.77 33.49 1.41
CA GLY A 104 2.94 34.47 2.10
C GLY A 104 1.54 33.94 2.42
N ASN A 105 0.92 33.24 1.46
CA ASN A 105 -0.37 32.59 1.66
C ASN A 105 -0.31 31.49 2.72
N ALA A 106 0.74 30.65 2.68
CA ALA A 106 0.93 29.60 3.68
C ALA A 106 1.09 30.16 5.10
N GLN A 107 1.76 31.31 5.27
CA GLN A 107 1.89 31.96 6.58
C GLN A 107 0.55 32.47 7.12
N LYS A 108 -0.26 33.11 6.25
CA LYS A 108 -1.62 33.55 6.61
C LYS A 108 -2.51 32.38 7.02
N GLN A 109 -2.45 31.29 6.26
CA GLN A 109 -3.24 30.10 6.52
C GLN A 109 -2.83 29.40 7.82
N ARG A 110 -1.53 29.24 8.07
CA ARG A 110 -1.00 28.72 9.35
C ARG A 110 -1.39 29.57 10.54
N CYS A 111 -1.37 30.89 10.39
CA CYS A 111 -1.83 31.82 11.43
C CYS A 111 -3.31 31.59 11.76
N PHE A 112 -4.17 31.48 10.76
CA PHE A 112 -5.59 31.18 10.92
C PHE A 112 -5.82 29.81 11.57
N GLU A 113 -5.08 28.78 11.15
CA GLU A 113 -5.16 27.45 11.77
C GLU A 113 -4.73 27.47 13.24
N LYS A 114 -3.72 28.27 13.59
CA LYS A 114 -3.19 28.37 14.95
C LYS A 114 -4.06 29.22 15.87
N CYS A 115 -4.58 30.34 15.37
CA CYS A 115 -5.26 31.36 16.17
C CYS A 115 -6.78 31.38 15.99
N GLY A 116 -7.31 30.69 14.99
CA GLY A 116 -8.70 30.85 14.56
C GLY A 116 -8.98 32.25 14.00
N GLY A 117 -10.26 32.61 13.93
CA GLY A 117 -10.71 33.95 13.55
C GLY A 117 -11.43 33.99 12.19
N VAL A 118 -11.24 35.08 11.45
CA VAL A 118 -11.79 35.26 10.10
C VAL A 118 -10.82 34.66 9.09
N GLN A 119 -11.34 33.92 8.11
CA GLN A 119 -10.51 33.29 7.08
C GLN A 119 -9.66 34.34 6.35
N PRO A 120 -8.34 34.12 6.19
CA PRO A 120 -7.46 35.12 5.60
C PRO A 120 -7.67 35.17 4.09
N GLU A 121 -7.64 36.37 3.54
CA GLU A 121 -7.63 36.59 2.09
C GLU A 121 -6.26 36.19 1.53
N LEU A 122 -6.26 35.16 0.68
CA LEU A 122 -5.07 34.63 0.01
C LEU A 122 -4.85 35.38 -1.32
N GLN A 123 -3.59 35.64 -1.65
CA GLN A 123 -3.22 36.25 -2.93
C GLN A 123 -3.31 35.22 -4.05
N GLU A 124 -3.69 35.64 -5.26
CA GLU A 124 -3.62 34.79 -6.46
C GLU A 124 -2.16 34.68 -6.92
N CYS A 125 -1.59 33.48 -6.80
CA CYS A 125 -0.20 33.21 -7.19
C CYS A 125 -0.13 32.63 -8.61
N PRO A 126 0.80 33.09 -9.47
CA PRO A 126 0.99 32.52 -10.80
C PRO A 126 1.39 31.04 -10.73
N PRO A 127 0.89 30.19 -11.65
CA PRO A 127 1.22 28.77 -11.66
C PRO A 127 2.74 28.58 -11.73
N MET A 128 3.26 27.62 -10.95
CA MET A 128 4.68 27.28 -11.00
C MET A 128 5.00 26.74 -12.38
N GLU A 129 5.67 27.55 -13.21
CA GLU A 129 6.19 27.09 -14.50
C GLU A 129 7.23 25.99 -14.23
N THR A 130 6.83 24.74 -14.43
CA THR A 130 7.78 23.65 -14.57
C THR A 130 8.59 23.92 -15.83
N PRO A 131 9.93 24.01 -15.78
CA PRO A 131 10.72 24.16 -17.00
C PRO A 131 10.46 22.95 -17.90
N SER A 132 9.70 23.20 -18.96
CA SER A 132 9.38 22.25 -20.00
C SER A 132 10.63 22.08 -20.84
N ILE A 133 11.39 21.01 -20.58
CA ILE A 133 12.48 20.61 -21.46
C ILE A 133 11.83 20.20 -22.77
N VAL A 134 12.06 20.99 -23.82
CA VAL A 134 11.54 20.76 -25.17
C VAL A 134 12.04 19.40 -25.66
N ALA A 135 11.24 18.36 -25.49
CA ALA A 135 11.41 17.08 -26.15
C ALA A 135 10.77 17.17 -27.54
N ARG A 136 11.53 16.71 -28.56
CA ARG A 136 11.07 16.52 -29.94
C ARG A 136 9.67 15.92 -29.95
N THR A 137 8.81 16.47 -30.80
CA THR A 137 7.46 15.99 -31.11
C THR A 137 7.44 14.49 -31.41
N VAL A 138 7.22 13.68 -30.37
CA VAL A 138 6.61 12.35 -30.46
C VAL A 138 5.12 12.58 -30.21
N GLU A 139 4.29 12.06 -31.10
CA GLU A 139 2.84 12.23 -31.08
C GLU A 139 2.27 12.07 -29.67
N THR A 140 1.60 13.13 -29.20
CA THR A 140 0.86 13.17 -27.94
C THR A 140 -0.36 12.28 -28.04
N HIS A 141 -0.17 10.99 -27.74
CA HIS A 141 -1.24 10.26 -27.08
C HIS A 141 -1.33 10.83 -25.66
N PRO A 142 -2.54 11.16 -25.16
CA PRO A 142 -2.69 11.53 -23.75
C PRO A 142 -2.06 10.43 -22.90
N PRO A 143 -1.24 10.74 -21.87
CA PRO A 143 -0.71 9.70 -21.00
C PRO A 143 -1.91 9.00 -20.39
N LYS A 144 -2.18 7.79 -20.88
CA LYS A 144 -3.05 6.84 -20.21
C LYS A 144 -2.51 6.77 -18.79
N PRO A 145 -3.33 6.94 -17.74
CA PRO A 145 -2.84 6.82 -16.36
C PRO A 145 -2.15 5.47 -16.24
N THR A 146 -0.82 5.52 -16.21
CA THR A 146 0.00 4.34 -16.03
C THR A 146 -0.15 4.01 -14.56
N ASN A 147 -0.89 2.96 -14.25
CA ASN A 147 -0.98 2.34 -12.93
C ASN A 147 0.38 1.70 -12.58
N VAL A 148 1.45 2.47 -12.69
CA VAL A 148 2.84 2.05 -12.63
C VAL A 148 3.56 3.09 -11.80
N HIS A 149 4.19 2.63 -10.73
CA HIS A 149 4.96 3.48 -9.84
C HIS A 149 6.23 3.97 -10.52
N LYS A 150 6.66 5.18 -10.19
CA LYS A 150 7.96 5.73 -10.63
C LYS A 150 9.10 4.88 -10.03
N PRO A 151 10.12 4.51 -10.80
CA PRO A 151 11.27 3.78 -10.27
C PRO A 151 12.13 4.69 -9.39
N CYS A 152 12.63 4.15 -8.28
CA CYS A 152 13.49 4.86 -7.32
C CYS A 152 14.74 4.04 -6.95
N GLY A 153 15.68 4.64 -6.24
CA GLY A 153 16.93 3.98 -5.87
C GLY A 153 17.84 3.76 -7.07
N GLY A 154 18.59 2.65 -7.06
CA GLY A 154 19.66 2.38 -8.03
C GLY A 154 20.99 3.06 -7.64
N GLY A 155 22.08 2.30 -7.69
CA GLY A 155 23.39 2.64 -7.11
C GLY A 155 24.06 3.99 -7.49
N ARG A 156 25.24 4.20 -6.90
CA ARG A 156 26.00 5.45 -6.62
C ARG A 156 26.20 6.51 -7.72
N GLY A 157 25.68 6.33 -8.93
CA GLY A 157 25.73 7.32 -10.00
C GLY A 157 24.37 7.84 -10.49
N ASN A 158 23.28 7.16 -10.19
CA ASN A 158 21.93 7.48 -10.71
C ASN A 158 20.85 7.18 -9.66
N TYR A 159 21.04 7.68 -8.44
CA TYR A 159 20.04 7.55 -7.40
C TYR A 159 18.77 8.29 -7.80
N ARG A 160 17.68 7.53 -8.01
CA ARG A 160 16.38 8.08 -8.37
C ARG A 160 15.59 8.40 -7.11
N GLU A 161 15.35 9.68 -6.89
CA GLU A 161 14.53 10.15 -5.77
C GLU A 161 13.03 10.11 -6.12
N CYS A 162 12.24 9.83 -5.09
CA CYS A 162 10.79 9.93 -5.15
C CYS A 162 10.34 11.37 -4.97
N ASP A 163 9.12 11.65 -5.42
CA ASP A 163 8.57 13.00 -5.29
C ASP A 163 8.14 13.25 -3.83
N HIS A 164 7.86 14.51 -3.48
CA HIS A 164 7.59 14.87 -2.09
C HIS A 164 6.36 14.14 -1.52
N GLY A 165 6.52 13.49 -0.36
CA GLY A 165 5.48 12.69 0.28
C GLY A 165 5.40 11.24 -0.22
N GLU A 166 6.34 10.84 -1.07
CA GLU A 166 6.56 9.45 -1.46
C GLU A 166 7.83 8.91 -0.82
N VAL A 167 7.85 7.60 -0.66
CA VAL A 167 8.99 6.86 -0.14
C VAL A 167 9.41 5.77 -1.11
N CYS A 168 10.72 5.58 -1.21
CA CYS A 168 11.31 4.53 -2.01
C CYS A 168 11.28 3.21 -1.25
N ILE A 169 10.54 2.23 -1.75
CA ILE A 169 10.48 0.88 -1.18
C ILE A 169 10.96 -0.17 -2.18
N LYS A 170 11.30 -1.36 -1.67
CA LYS A 170 11.47 -2.55 -2.52
C LYS A 170 10.16 -2.83 -3.26
N ASP A 171 10.26 -3.14 -4.55
CA ASP A 171 9.10 -3.59 -5.32
C ASP A 171 8.64 -4.97 -4.78
N PRO A 172 7.43 -5.08 -4.20
CA PRO A 172 6.97 -6.31 -3.56
C PRO A 172 6.75 -7.47 -4.54
N TYR A 173 6.71 -7.17 -5.85
CA TYR A 173 6.50 -8.17 -6.90
C TYR A 173 7.78 -8.55 -7.65
N LYS A 174 8.93 -8.02 -7.24
CA LYS A 174 10.22 -8.40 -7.80
C LYS A 174 11.09 -9.06 -6.73
N ASP A 175 11.73 -10.14 -7.14
CA ASP A 175 12.74 -10.79 -6.32
C ASP A 175 13.99 -9.90 -6.16
N GLY A 176 14.74 -10.13 -5.09
CA GLY A 176 15.92 -9.35 -4.72
C GLY A 176 15.75 -8.58 -3.42
N CYS A 177 16.72 -7.71 -3.10
CA CYS A 177 16.71 -6.89 -1.88
C CYS A 177 16.34 -5.43 -2.15
N GLY A 178 16.15 -5.03 -3.41
CA GLY A 178 15.67 -3.69 -3.75
C GLY A 178 16.69 -2.59 -3.39
N PRO A 179 16.21 -1.38 -3.03
CA PRO A 179 17.07 -0.24 -2.70
C PRO A 179 18.10 -0.52 -1.60
N ALA A 180 17.85 -1.50 -0.72
CA ALA A 180 18.78 -1.87 0.34
C ALA A 180 20.11 -2.48 -0.16
N CYS A 181 20.14 -3.07 -1.36
CA CYS A 181 21.39 -3.48 -2.01
C CYS A 181 21.61 -2.74 -3.34
N ASP A 182 21.32 -1.44 -3.37
CA ASP A 182 21.53 -0.58 -4.55
C ASP A 182 20.73 -0.98 -5.81
N GLN A 183 19.70 -1.83 -5.67
CA GLN A 183 18.78 -2.17 -6.76
C GLN A 183 17.68 -1.11 -6.89
N VAL A 184 16.92 -1.15 -7.99
CA VAL A 184 15.81 -0.24 -8.24
C VAL A 184 14.59 -0.68 -7.42
N GLY A 185 13.94 0.29 -6.78
CA GLY A 185 12.66 0.15 -6.09
C GLY A 185 11.54 0.90 -6.79
N ILE A 186 10.44 1.12 -6.07
CA ILE A 186 9.28 1.88 -6.52
C ILE A 186 8.97 3.01 -5.54
N CYS A 187 8.55 4.16 -6.07
CA CYS A 187 7.98 5.24 -5.27
C CYS A 187 6.53 4.93 -4.93
N VAL A 188 6.20 5.02 -3.65
CA VAL A 188 4.82 4.87 -3.15
C VAL A 188 4.52 6.02 -2.21
N LYS A 189 3.27 6.46 -2.15
CA LYS A 189 2.85 7.44 -1.14
C LYS A 189 3.13 6.88 0.25
N ASP A 190 3.73 7.69 1.12
CA ASP A 190 3.99 7.32 2.52
C ASP A 190 2.70 7.45 3.33
N LYS A 191 1.74 6.58 3.02
CA LYS A 191 0.44 6.52 3.68
C LYS A 191 0.12 5.08 4.07
N LEU A 192 -0.10 4.89 5.37
CA LEU A 192 -0.51 3.63 5.96
C LEU A 192 -1.83 3.14 5.35
N CYS A 193 -1.83 1.88 4.93
CA CYS A 193 -3.02 1.09 4.68
C CYS A 193 -2.99 -0.18 5.56
N GLY A 194 -4.11 -0.90 5.63
CA GLY A 194 -4.19 -2.11 6.43
C GLY A 194 -4.05 -1.80 7.92
N GLY A 195 -3.24 -2.59 8.61
CA GLY A 195 -3.13 -2.55 10.07
C GLY A 195 -4.39 -3.07 10.78
N PHE A 196 -4.34 -3.08 12.11
CA PHE A 196 -5.52 -3.41 12.95
C PHE A 196 -6.77 -2.58 12.61
N ALA A 197 -6.57 -1.33 12.16
CA ALA A 197 -7.64 -0.42 11.77
C ALA A 197 -8.18 -0.65 10.34
N GLY A 198 -7.52 -1.48 9.52
CA GLY A 198 -7.95 -1.81 8.16
C GLY A 198 -8.03 -0.63 7.21
N PHE A 199 -7.08 0.31 7.28
CA PHE A 199 -7.12 1.53 6.47
C PHE A 199 -7.10 1.21 4.96
N PRO A 200 -8.06 1.73 4.16
CA PRO A 200 -8.09 1.45 2.74
C PRO A 200 -7.10 2.34 1.97
N CYS A 201 -6.73 1.89 0.78
CA CYS A 201 -6.01 2.73 -0.16
C CYS A 201 -6.88 3.86 -0.70
N GLU A 202 -6.32 5.06 -0.79
CA GLU A 202 -7.02 6.25 -1.30
C GLU A 202 -7.45 6.08 -2.76
N VAL A 203 -6.59 5.45 -3.56
CA VAL A 203 -6.80 5.29 -4.99
C VAL A 203 -7.42 3.92 -5.27
N LYS A 204 -8.59 3.93 -5.92
CA LYS A 204 -9.29 2.72 -6.31
C LYS A 204 -8.42 1.86 -7.23
N GLY A 205 -8.30 0.58 -6.90
CA GLY A 205 -7.52 -0.40 -7.67
C GLY A 205 -6.09 -0.62 -7.16
N GLN A 206 -5.63 0.19 -6.20
CA GLN A 206 -4.44 -0.15 -5.42
C GLN A 206 -4.78 -1.24 -4.40
N VAL A 207 -3.78 -2.07 -4.11
CA VAL A 207 -3.83 -3.09 -3.09
C VAL A 207 -2.91 -2.68 -1.94
N CYS A 208 -3.34 -2.96 -0.71
CA CYS A 208 -2.49 -2.74 0.45
C CYS A 208 -1.47 -3.87 0.52
N GLN A 209 -0.19 -3.51 0.46
CA GLN A 209 0.91 -4.45 0.58
C GLN A 209 1.73 -4.11 1.81
N ASP A 210 2.08 -5.13 2.57
CA ASP A 210 2.94 -5.04 3.76
C ASP A 210 4.17 -4.14 3.53
N ASP A 211 4.49 -3.29 4.50
CA ASP A 211 5.60 -2.33 4.37
C ASP A 211 6.94 -3.05 4.59
N PRO A 212 7.78 -3.23 3.56
CA PRO A 212 9.04 -3.96 3.71
C PRO A 212 10.09 -3.24 4.57
N ARG A 213 9.78 -2.04 5.09
CA ARG A 213 10.62 -1.26 6.00
C ARG A 213 10.33 -1.57 7.47
N ASP A 214 9.23 -2.24 7.78
CA ASP A 214 8.90 -2.62 9.15
C ASP A 214 9.32 -4.07 9.45
N ASP A 215 9.38 -4.39 10.75
CA ASP A 215 9.70 -5.73 11.24
C ASP A 215 8.43 -6.58 11.44
N CYS A 216 7.30 -6.17 10.85
CA CYS A 216 6.04 -6.89 10.98
C CYS A 216 6.09 -8.15 10.09
N ASP A 217 6.02 -9.34 10.70
CA ASP A 217 5.98 -10.58 9.94
C ASP A 217 4.51 -10.98 9.65
N PRO A 218 4.01 -10.82 8.42
CA PRO A 218 2.64 -11.18 8.07
C PRO A 218 2.38 -12.70 8.17
N LEU A 219 3.43 -13.54 8.15
CA LEU A 219 3.32 -15.01 8.25
C LEU A 219 3.29 -15.50 9.70
N ASN A 220 3.97 -14.80 10.61
CA ASN A 220 4.03 -15.21 12.00
C ASN A 220 3.16 -14.37 12.95
N HIS A 221 2.65 -13.19 12.58
CA HIS A 221 1.74 -12.39 13.44
C HIS A 221 0.69 -11.47 12.76
N GLY A 222 0.49 -11.41 11.43
CA GLY A 222 -0.14 -10.20 10.85
C GLY A 222 -1.43 -10.31 10.01
N TYR A 223 -2.62 -10.24 10.62
CA TYR A 223 -3.74 -9.50 9.99
C TYR A 223 -3.64 -7.99 10.25
N ASP A 224 -2.83 -7.61 11.25
CA ASP A 224 -2.73 -6.25 11.80
C ASP A 224 -1.49 -5.49 11.34
N CYS A 225 -0.74 -6.00 10.35
CA CYS A 225 0.44 -5.31 9.82
C CYS A 225 0.03 -4.10 8.97
N GLY A 226 0.73 -3.00 9.18
CA GLY A 226 0.62 -1.81 8.36
C GLY A 226 1.23 -2.06 6.99
N GLY A 227 0.68 -1.41 5.97
CA GLY A 227 1.19 -1.52 4.62
C GLY A 227 1.22 -0.20 3.88
N LEU A 228 1.67 -0.28 2.64
CA LEU A 228 1.69 0.79 1.66
C LEU A 228 0.86 0.40 0.43
N CYS A 229 0.21 1.40 -0.15
CA CYS A 229 -0.66 1.19 -1.29
C CYS A 229 0.13 1.03 -2.59
N VAL A 230 0.01 -0.14 -3.22
CA VAL A 230 0.69 -0.46 -4.47
C VAL A 230 -0.27 -0.83 -5.59
N TRP A 231 0.11 -0.55 -6.83
CA TRP A 231 -0.62 -1.08 -7.98
C TRP A 231 -0.34 -2.58 -8.15
N PRO A 232 -1.37 -3.43 -8.32
CA PRO A 232 -1.20 -4.85 -8.55
C PRO A 232 -0.54 -5.12 -9.90
N LEU A 233 0.16 -6.25 -10.01
CA LEU A 233 0.82 -6.68 -11.26
C LEU A 233 -0.13 -6.70 -12.46
N SER A 234 -1.40 -7.09 -12.26
CA SER A 234 -2.40 -7.13 -13.33
C SER A 234 -2.72 -5.78 -13.96
N LEU A 235 -2.42 -4.68 -13.26
CA LEU A 235 -2.65 -3.32 -13.73
C LEU A 235 -1.37 -2.60 -14.14
N ARG A 236 -0.20 -3.13 -13.78
CA ARG A 236 1.07 -2.68 -14.34
C ARG A 236 1.10 -3.18 -15.78
N HIS A 237 0.73 -2.32 -16.72
CA HIS A 237 0.99 -2.57 -18.12
C HIS A 237 2.49 -2.90 -18.26
N ASP A 238 2.74 -4.13 -18.69
CA ASP A 238 4.02 -4.75 -18.94
C ASP A 238 4.96 -3.77 -19.65
N TYR A 239 5.88 -3.15 -18.91
CA TYR A 239 7.06 -2.55 -19.51
C TYR A 239 7.99 -3.70 -19.84
N GLY A 240 7.68 -4.32 -20.99
CA GLY A 240 8.47 -5.24 -21.78
C GLY A 240 9.56 -6.01 -21.05
N GLU A 241 9.31 -7.30 -20.81
CA GLU A 241 10.31 -8.33 -21.10
C GLU A 241 10.63 -8.29 -22.62
N GLY A 242 11.42 -7.30 -23.03
CA GLY A 242 12.03 -7.20 -24.34
C GLY A 242 13.54 -7.30 -24.20
N TYR A 243 14.03 -8.52 -23.97
CA TYR A 243 15.42 -8.89 -24.25
C TYR A 243 15.60 -9.16 -25.75
#